data_AF-A0A2E2AYQ2-F1
#
_entry.id   AF-A0A2E2AYQ2-F1
#
_cell.length_a   1.000
_cell.length_b   1.000
_cell.length_c   1.000
_cell.angle_alpha   90.00
_cell.angle_beta   90.00
_cell.angle_gamma   90.00
#
_symmetry.space_group_name_H-M   'P 1'
#
loop_
_entity.id
_entity.type
_entity.pdbx_description
1 polymer ?
#
loop_
_entity_poly.entity_id
_entity_poly.type
_entity_poly.pdbx_seq_one_letter_code
_entity_poly.pdbx_strand_id
1 'polypeptide(L)'
;MIRNENEYREAVQRLADEKQRIAQQKAELEKMDLSPDEVKRVLDPMRSFHLQLQEEVESYERLKRGEFEEIRNLRGLGHLLIALRIARGISQRQLAERLGVHESQVSRDERNEYHGITLDRAARVLDALGVDLRSTVQVPAEDLAVAV
;
A
#
# COMPACT_ATOMS: atom_id res chain seq x y z
N MET A 1 -3.29 -0.68 -2.53
CA MET A 1 -2.16 -1.25 -1.79
C MET A 1 -2.17 -2.78 -1.89
N ILE A 2 -1.01 -3.38 -2.09
CA ILE A 2 -0.79 -4.82 -1.97
C ILE A 2 -0.69 -5.17 -0.48
N ARG A 3 -1.48 -6.14 -0.02
CA ARG A 3 -1.61 -6.44 1.43
C ARG A 3 -0.94 -7.74 1.81
N ASN A 4 -0.71 -8.66 0.89
CA ASN A 4 -0.16 -9.97 1.23
C ASN A 4 0.68 -10.54 0.09
N GLU A 5 1.34 -11.67 0.37
CA GLU A 5 2.26 -12.31 -0.57
C GLU A 5 1.58 -12.84 -1.83
N ASN A 6 0.31 -13.23 -1.76
CA ASN A 6 -0.43 -13.68 -2.94
C ASN A 6 -0.71 -12.50 -3.86
N GLU A 7 -1.25 -11.41 -3.33
CA GLU A 7 -1.48 -10.15 -4.06
C GLU A 7 -0.17 -9.62 -4.67
N TYR A 8 0.95 -9.71 -3.95
CA TYR A 8 2.27 -9.31 -4.46
C TYR A 8 2.69 -10.14 -5.67
N ARG A 9 2.62 -11.47 -5.56
CA ARG A 9 2.99 -12.37 -6.68
C ARG A 9 2.12 -12.14 -7.90
N GLU A 10 0.83 -11.95 -7.71
CA GLU A 10 -0.11 -11.63 -8.79
C GLU A 10 0.20 -10.27 -9.44
N ALA A 11 0.53 -9.25 -8.63
CA ALA A 11 0.89 -7.93 -9.12
C ALA A 11 2.19 -7.95 -9.94
N VAL A 12 3.23 -8.66 -9.46
CA VAL A 12 4.50 -8.82 -10.19
C VAL A 12 4.29 -9.53 -11.53
N GLN A 13 3.49 -10.59 -11.56
CA GLN A 13 3.17 -11.28 -12.81
C GLN A 13 2.42 -10.37 -13.77
N ARG A 14 1.40 -9.66 -13.29
CA ARG A 14 0.62 -8.71 -14.10
C ARG A 14 1.48 -7.59 -14.66
N LEU A 15 2.43 -7.09 -13.87
CA LEU A 15 3.39 -6.07 -14.30
C LEU A 15 4.23 -6.55 -15.48
N ALA A 16 4.72 -7.80 -15.43
CA ALA A 16 5.47 -8.40 -16.53
C ALA A 16 4.61 -8.56 -17.79
N ASP A 17 3.38 -9.04 -17.64
CA ASP A 17 2.44 -9.24 -18.74
C ASP A 17 2.04 -7.90 -19.41
N GLU A 18 1.79 -6.85 -18.61
CA GLU A 18 1.48 -5.51 -19.10
C GLU A 18 2.65 -4.90 -19.87
N LYS A 19 3.88 -5.05 -19.36
CA LYS A 19 5.08 -4.58 -20.05
C LYS A 19 5.22 -5.24 -21.42
N GLN A 20 5.00 -6.55 -21.52
CA GLN A 20 5.02 -7.27 -22.78
C GLN A 20 3.91 -6.79 -23.73
N ARG A 21 2.69 -6.60 -23.21
CA ARG A 21 1.55 -6.11 -24.00
C ARG A 21 1.76 -4.71 -24.55
N ILE A 22 2.30 -3.79 -23.75
CA ILE A 22 2.65 -2.42 -24.19
C ILE A 22 3.70 -2.48 -25.30
N ALA A 23 4.72 -3.32 -25.16
CA ALA A 23 5.76 -3.48 -26.18
C ALA A 23 5.20 -4.04 -27.50
N GLN A 24 4.33 -5.06 -27.43
CA GLN A 24 3.66 -5.62 -28.60
C GLN A 24 2.75 -4.59 -29.28
N GLN A 25 1.92 -3.89 -28.51
CA GLN A 25 1.03 -2.86 -29.03
C GLN A 25 1.82 -1.73 -29.70
N LYS A 26 2.94 -1.30 -29.11
CA LYS A 26 3.83 -0.32 -29.71
C LYS A 26 4.34 -0.79 -31.08
N ALA A 27 4.85 -2.02 -31.17
CA ALA A 27 5.39 -2.57 -32.41
C ALA A 27 4.33 -2.70 -33.51
N GLU A 28 3.09 -3.02 -33.16
CA GLU A 28 1.99 -3.06 -34.13
C GLU A 28 1.59 -1.65 -34.61
N LEU A 29 1.49 -0.68 -33.69
CA LEU A 29 1.17 0.71 -34.06
C LEU A 29 2.23 1.35 -34.97
N GLU A 30 3.51 1.03 -34.75
CA GLU A 30 4.62 1.50 -35.60
C GLU A 30 4.54 0.96 -37.04
N LYS A 31 3.87 -0.18 -37.27
CA LYS A 31 3.61 -0.71 -38.62
C LYS A 31 2.45 -0.02 -39.35
N MET A 32 1.63 0.74 -38.64
CA MET A 32 0.41 1.37 -39.17
C MET A 32 0.65 2.78 -39.73
N ASP A 33 1.92 3.15 -39.99
CA ASP A 33 2.34 4.46 -40.50
C ASP A 33 1.85 5.66 -39.64
N LEU A 34 1.63 5.40 -38.35
CA LEU A 34 1.25 6.40 -37.37
C LEU A 34 2.47 7.26 -36.99
N SER A 35 2.23 8.54 -36.75
CA SER A 35 3.26 9.41 -36.20
C SER A 35 3.63 9.00 -34.77
N PRO A 36 4.86 9.30 -34.31
CA PRO A 36 5.28 9.01 -32.93
C PRO A 36 4.33 9.57 -31.86
N ASP A 37 3.73 10.73 -32.11
CA ASP A 37 2.79 11.38 -31.18
C ASP A 37 1.45 10.64 -31.12
N GLU A 38 0.96 10.10 -32.24
CA GLU A 38 -0.25 9.26 -32.25
C GLU A 38 -0.02 7.94 -31.54
N VAL A 39 1.11 7.27 -31.79
CA VAL A 39 1.50 6.05 -31.08
C VAL A 39 1.61 6.33 -29.58
N LYS A 40 2.25 7.45 -29.19
CA LYS A 40 2.36 7.88 -27.79
C LYS A 40 0.97 8.07 -27.17
N ARG A 41 0.07 8.81 -27.82
CA ARG A 41 -1.28 9.10 -27.31
C ARG A 41 -2.10 7.83 -27.05
N VAL A 42 -1.92 6.80 -27.87
CA VAL A 42 -2.58 5.49 -27.69
C VAL A 42 -1.97 4.72 -26.51
N LEU A 43 -0.64 4.76 -26.34
CA LEU A 43 0.05 3.99 -25.30
C LEU A 43 0.05 4.65 -23.92
N ASP A 44 -0.07 5.97 -23.84
CA ASP A 44 0.05 6.74 -22.59
C ASP A 44 -0.91 6.24 -21.48
N PRO A 45 -2.20 5.96 -21.74
CA PRO A 45 -3.08 5.37 -20.72
C PRO A 45 -2.56 4.03 -20.19
N MET A 46 -2.10 3.13 -21.08
CA MET A 46 -1.55 1.82 -20.68
C MET A 46 -0.28 1.98 -19.83
N ARG A 47 0.60 2.92 -20.22
CA ARG A 47 1.82 3.24 -19.47
C ARG A 47 1.49 3.80 -18.09
N SER A 48 0.49 4.68 -17.97
CA SER A 48 0.06 5.22 -16.69
C SER A 48 -0.44 4.12 -15.75
N PHE A 49 -1.28 3.19 -16.22
CA PHE A 49 -1.71 2.05 -15.40
C PHE A 49 -0.55 1.14 -15.00
N HIS A 50 0.39 0.90 -15.91
CA HIS A 50 1.59 0.12 -15.63
C HIS A 50 2.46 0.77 -14.54
N LEU A 51 2.67 2.09 -14.63
CA LEU A 51 3.43 2.84 -13.62
C LEU A 51 2.74 2.80 -12.26
N GLN A 52 1.41 2.93 -12.21
CA GLN A 52 0.66 2.80 -10.94
C GLN A 52 0.84 1.42 -10.30
N LEU A 53 0.76 0.34 -11.09
CA LEU A 53 0.98 -1.01 -10.58
C LEU A 53 2.44 -1.20 -10.12
N GLN A 54 3.39 -0.63 -10.86
CA GLN A 54 4.80 -0.63 -10.49
C GLN A 54 5.01 0.05 -9.13
N GLU A 55 4.42 1.23 -8.92
CA GLU A 55 4.47 1.96 -7.65
C GLU A 55 3.88 1.15 -6.50
N GLU A 56 2.78 0.41 -6.72
CA GLU A 56 2.21 -0.46 -5.68
C GLU A 56 3.16 -1.62 -5.30
N VAL A 57 3.83 -2.23 -6.29
CA VAL A 57 4.82 -3.30 -6.09
C VAL A 57 6.03 -2.76 -5.31
N GLU A 58 6.58 -1.63 -5.75
CA GLU A 58 7.71 -0.98 -5.08
C GLU A 58 7.36 -0.56 -3.65
N SER A 59 6.14 -0.06 -3.43
CA SER A 59 5.63 0.26 -2.11
C SER A 59 5.61 -0.97 -1.20
N TYR A 60 5.10 -2.11 -1.67
CA TYR A 60 5.12 -3.36 -0.89
C TYR A 60 6.55 -3.81 -0.53
N GLU A 61 7.49 -3.67 -1.45
CA GLU A 61 8.89 -4.03 -1.22
C GLU A 61 9.57 -3.10 -0.19
N ARG A 62 9.27 -1.80 -0.22
CA ARG A 62 9.70 -0.84 0.82
C ARG A 62 9.18 -1.24 2.20
N LEU A 63 7.90 -1.58 2.29
CA LEU A 63 7.28 -2.04 3.55
C LEU A 63 7.96 -3.30 4.09
N LYS A 64 8.28 -4.28 3.22
CA LYS A 64 9.04 -5.48 3.63
C LYS A 64 10.43 -5.17 4.19
N ARG A 65 11.06 -4.07 3.76
CA ARG A 65 12.34 -3.59 4.30
C ARG A 65 12.19 -2.76 5.59
N GLY A 66 10.96 -2.53 6.04
CA GLY A 66 10.68 -1.70 7.22
C GLY A 66 10.78 -0.20 6.94
N GLU A 67 10.70 0.21 5.68
CA GLU A 67 10.60 1.62 5.30
C GLU A 67 9.14 2.06 5.44
N PHE A 68 8.83 2.84 6.47
CA PHE A 68 7.47 3.33 6.74
C PHE A 68 7.39 4.84 6.56
N GLU A 69 6.25 5.31 6.03
CA GLU A 69 5.96 6.73 5.92
C GLU A 69 5.37 7.26 7.25
N GLU A 70 5.64 8.53 7.56
CA GLU A 70 5.06 9.20 8.73
C GLU A 70 3.55 9.39 8.55
N ILE A 71 2.78 9.05 9.58
CA ILE A 71 1.35 9.34 9.63
C ILE A 71 1.09 10.72 10.25
N ARG A 72 0.12 11.47 9.69
CA ARG A 72 -0.26 12.80 10.19
C ARG A 72 -1.63 12.76 10.85
N ASN A 73 -1.74 13.20 12.10
CA ASN A 73 -3.01 13.24 12.86
C ASN A 73 -3.79 11.92 12.80
N LEU A 74 -3.09 10.79 12.97
CA LEU A 74 -3.61 9.41 12.87
C LEU A 74 -4.18 9.02 11.49
N ARG A 75 -4.15 9.90 10.50
CA ARG A 75 -4.53 9.56 9.12
C ARG A 75 -3.50 8.60 8.55
N GLY A 76 -3.98 7.48 8.01
CA GLY A 76 -3.12 6.40 7.53
C GLY A 76 -2.79 5.35 8.60
N LEU A 77 -3.34 5.43 9.82
CA LEU A 77 -3.11 4.42 10.86
C LEU A 77 -3.46 3.01 10.38
N GLY A 78 -4.58 2.82 9.70
CA GLY A 78 -4.97 1.50 9.19
C GLY A 78 -4.00 0.94 8.15
N HIS A 79 -3.52 1.79 7.24
CA HIS A 79 -2.45 1.44 6.30
C HIS A 79 -1.17 1.05 7.04
N LEU A 80 -0.78 1.82 8.07
CA LEU A 80 0.38 1.52 8.90
C LEU A 80 0.26 0.15 9.60
N LEU A 81 -0.92 -0.21 10.14
CA LEU A 81 -1.12 -1.53 10.75
C LEU A 81 -0.90 -2.68 9.76
N ILE A 82 -1.39 -2.54 8.52
CA ILE A 82 -1.16 -3.52 7.46
C ILE A 82 0.33 -3.59 7.10
N ALA A 83 0.95 -2.43 6.90
CA ALA A 83 2.37 -2.30 6.60
C ALA A 83 3.26 -2.97 7.65
N LEU A 84 2.99 -2.71 8.94
CA LEU A 84 3.70 -3.34 10.06
C LEU A 84 3.54 -4.86 10.04
N ARG A 85 2.33 -5.37 9.77
CA ARG A 85 2.11 -6.81 9.63
C ARG A 85 2.98 -7.41 8.52
N ILE A 86 3.01 -6.78 7.35
CA ILE A 86 3.83 -7.21 6.20
C ILE A 86 5.32 -7.19 6.57
N ALA A 87 5.80 -6.10 7.15
CA ALA A 87 7.20 -5.94 7.56
C ALA A 87 7.64 -6.99 8.60
N ARG A 88 6.71 -7.41 9.47
CA ARG A 88 6.95 -8.48 10.46
C ARG A 88 6.86 -9.89 9.86
N GLY A 89 6.51 -10.03 8.57
CA GLY A 89 6.31 -11.33 7.91
C GLY A 89 5.15 -12.13 8.48
N ILE A 90 4.18 -11.47 9.11
CA ILE A 90 3.03 -12.12 9.76
C ILE A 90 1.89 -12.25 8.73
N SER A 91 1.31 -13.44 8.58
CA SER A 91 0.12 -13.65 7.76
C SER A 91 -1.16 -13.15 8.45
N GLN A 92 -2.24 -12.91 7.68
CA GLN A 92 -3.55 -12.55 8.24
C GLN A 92 -4.05 -13.62 9.23
N ARG A 93 -3.90 -14.91 8.89
CA ARG A 93 -4.18 -16.04 9.80
C ARG A 93 -3.42 -15.94 11.12
N GLN A 94 -2.10 -15.72 11.06
CA GLN A 94 -1.29 -15.62 12.28
C GLN A 94 -1.67 -14.39 13.12
N LEU A 95 -1.99 -13.26 12.51
CA LEU A 95 -2.49 -12.09 13.24
C LEU A 95 -3.84 -12.40 13.90
N ALA A 96 -4.74 -13.09 13.20
CA ALA A 96 -6.04 -13.48 13.73
C ALA A 96 -5.90 -14.42 14.94
N GLU A 97 -5.00 -15.41 14.86
CA GLU A 97 -4.66 -16.31 15.97
C GLU A 97 -4.17 -15.54 17.20
N ARG A 98 -3.26 -14.57 17.02
CA ARG A 98 -2.75 -13.73 18.12
C ARG A 98 -3.83 -12.83 18.72
N LEU A 99 -4.79 -12.40 17.91
CA LEU A 99 -5.92 -11.56 18.35
C LEU A 99 -7.07 -12.38 18.96
N GLY A 100 -7.06 -13.71 18.82
CA GLY A 100 -8.16 -14.59 19.24
C GLY A 100 -9.42 -14.41 18.39
N VAL A 101 -9.27 -14.08 17.10
CA VAL A 101 -10.40 -13.88 16.17
C VAL A 101 -10.28 -14.80 14.95
N HIS A 102 -11.35 -14.90 14.18
CA HIS A 102 -11.33 -15.64 12.92
C HIS A 102 -10.57 -14.85 11.83
N GLU A 103 -9.85 -15.55 10.93
CA GLU A 103 -9.06 -14.91 9.86
C GLU A 103 -9.89 -13.97 8.97
N SER A 104 -11.14 -14.33 8.68
CA SER A 104 -12.05 -13.50 7.89
C SER A 104 -12.33 -12.12 8.50
N GLN A 105 -12.16 -11.95 9.81
CA GLN A 105 -12.27 -10.66 10.48
C GLN A 105 -11.08 -9.77 10.13
N VAL A 106 -9.85 -10.26 10.30
CA VAL A 106 -8.63 -9.54 9.90
C VAL A 106 -8.65 -9.24 8.40
N SER A 107 -8.98 -10.21 7.56
CA SER A 107 -9.07 -10.03 6.11
C SER A 107 -10.06 -8.92 5.72
N ARG A 108 -11.22 -8.85 6.38
CA ARG A 108 -12.22 -7.80 6.16
C ARG A 108 -11.76 -6.45 6.67
N ASP A 109 -11.16 -6.39 7.86
CA ASP A 109 -10.64 -5.14 8.40
C ASP A 109 -9.56 -4.58 7.47
N GLU A 110 -8.60 -5.39 7.03
CA GLU A 110 -7.54 -4.97 6.11
C GLU A 110 -8.07 -4.59 4.73
N ARG A 111 -9.13 -5.23 4.24
CA ARG A 111 -9.80 -4.84 2.99
C ARG A 111 -10.43 -3.46 3.07
N ASN A 112 -10.91 -3.06 4.25
CA ASN A 112 -11.42 -1.73 4.50
C ASN A 112 -10.35 -0.81 5.12
N GLU A 113 -9.07 -1.17 5.05
CA GLU A 113 -7.95 -0.43 5.62
C GLU A 113 -8.15 -0.02 7.08
N TYR A 114 -8.77 -0.91 7.87
CA TYR A 114 -9.16 -0.66 9.26
C TYR A 114 -9.98 0.62 9.47
N HIS A 115 -10.71 1.08 8.45
CA HIS A 115 -11.54 2.28 8.56
C HIS A 115 -12.54 2.13 9.72
N GLY A 116 -12.58 3.12 10.60
CA GLY A 116 -13.42 3.13 11.80
C GLY A 116 -12.91 2.24 12.95
N ILE A 117 -11.67 1.74 12.90
CA ILE A 117 -11.07 1.02 14.02
C ILE A 117 -11.02 1.88 15.29
N THR A 118 -11.33 1.27 16.44
CA THR A 118 -11.17 1.92 17.75
C THR A 118 -9.70 1.97 18.14
N LEU A 119 -9.30 2.96 18.94
CA LEU A 119 -7.92 3.05 19.44
C LEU A 119 -7.52 1.79 20.23
N ASP A 120 -8.41 1.24 21.05
CA ASP A 120 -8.19 -0.01 21.79
C ASP A 120 -7.87 -1.18 20.85
N ARG A 121 -8.64 -1.33 19.77
CA ARG A 121 -8.39 -2.40 18.80
C ARG A 121 -7.08 -2.17 18.03
N ALA A 122 -6.75 -0.93 17.69
CA ALA A 122 -5.48 -0.61 17.05
C ALA A 122 -4.29 -0.94 17.97
N ALA A 123 -4.39 -0.61 19.27
CA ALA A 123 -3.39 -0.98 20.27
C ALA A 123 -3.22 -2.50 20.37
N ARG A 124 -4.32 -3.26 20.45
CA ARG A 124 -4.27 -4.73 20.45
C ARG A 124 -3.61 -5.33 19.20
N VAL A 125 -3.81 -4.71 18.03
CA VAL A 125 -3.13 -5.12 16.79
C VAL A 125 -1.62 -4.85 16.91
N LEU A 126 -1.21 -3.67 17.38
CA LEU A 126 0.21 -3.35 17.61
C LEU A 126 0.87 -4.31 18.60
N ASP A 127 0.19 -4.63 19.70
CA ASP A 127 0.64 -5.62 20.70
C ASP A 127 0.80 -7.01 20.07
N ALA A 128 -0.20 -7.45 19.29
CA ALA A 128 -0.15 -8.74 18.60
C ALA A 128 0.98 -8.80 17.55
N LEU A 129 1.36 -7.66 16.96
CA LEU A 129 2.49 -7.55 16.04
C LEU A 129 3.84 -7.41 16.76
N GLY A 130 3.83 -7.08 18.06
CA GLY A 130 5.00 -6.80 18.88
C GLY A 130 5.71 -5.52 18.45
N VAL A 131 4.95 -4.46 18.16
CA VAL A 131 5.46 -3.16 17.70
C VAL A 131 5.17 -2.08 18.75
N ASP A 132 6.20 -1.31 19.10
CA ASP A 132 6.07 -0.10 19.93
C ASP A 132 5.87 1.13 19.03
N LEU A 133 4.68 1.70 19.03
CA LEU A 133 4.34 2.89 18.23
C LEU A 133 4.49 4.15 19.10
N ARG A 134 5.48 4.98 18.78
CA ARG A 134 5.72 6.27 19.44
C ARG A 134 5.32 7.42 18.52
N SER A 135 4.59 8.40 19.05
CA SER A 135 4.16 9.59 18.31
C SER A 135 4.82 10.84 18.86
N THR A 136 5.20 11.75 17.96
CA THR A 136 5.67 13.10 18.29
C THR A 136 4.54 14.10 18.02
N VAL A 137 4.38 15.09 18.90
CA VAL A 137 3.36 16.15 18.77
C VAL A 137 4.06 17.47 18.49
N GLN A 138 3.58 18.20 17.47
CA GLN A 138 4.04 19.55 17.14
C GLN A 138 2.84 20.49 17.20
N VAL A 139 2.98 21.61 17.91
CA VAL A 139 2.00 22.69 17.96
C VAL A 139 2.67 23.94 17.38
N PRO A 140 2.06 24.62 16.38
CA PRO A 140 2.61 25.86 15.84
C PRO A 140 2.81 26.88 16.97
N ALA A 141 3.98 27.53 17.00
CA ALA A 141 4.32 28.47 18.07
C ALA A 141 3.37 29.68 18.14
N GLU A 142 2.78 30.04 17.00
CA GLU A 142 1.82 31.15 16.85
C GLU A 142 0.52 30.89 17.62
N ASP A 143 0.11 29.63 17.77
CA ASP A 143 -1.13 29.24 18.47
C ASP A 143 -0.96 29.19 20.01
N LEU A 144 0.28 29.19 20.49
CA LEU A 144 0.60 29.17 21.92
C LEU A 144 0.73 30.59 22.51
N ALA A 145 0.91 31.62 21.67
CA ALA A 145 1.16 32.99 22.09
C ALA A 145 -0.11 33.81 22.43
N VAL A 146 -1.31 33.27 22.16
CA VAL A 146 -2.59 33.96 22.38
C VAL A 146 -3.19 33.70 23.78
N ALA A 147 -2.54 32.86 24.58
CA ALA A 147 -2.95 32.55 25.94
C ALA A 147 -2.06 33.25 26.99
N VAL A 148 -2.04 34.59 27.01
CA VAL A 148 -1.56 35.39 28.15
C VAL A 148 -2.49 36.57 28.39
#